data_AF-A0A958HMG8-F1
#
_entry.id   AF-A0A958HMG8-F1
#
_cell.length_a   1.000
_cell.length_b   1.000
_cell.length_c   1.000
_cell.angle_alpha   90.00
_cell.angle_beta   90.00
_cell.angle_gamma   90.00
#
_symmetry.space_group_name_H-M   'P 1'
#
loop_
_entity.id
_entity.type
_entity.pdbx_description
1 polymer ?
#
loop_
_entity_poly.entity_id
_entity_poly.type
_entity_poly.pdbx_seq_one_letter_code
_entity_poly.pdbx_strand_id
1 'polypeptide(L)'
;MVKLEHNAVENRMLRVDDLDTLGVSTQTLAEEAIRAGRVDDAVALVDYFHQEMRIMHTIMRTWLTDITRYIIARGGPSDNAGELATALLDIWRTYPLGEALRERCKEAIRATAARTDSPAAGLSVLAGEDPIALLDQMRLEFKYPHDVLVAWVQDLLTTVAARWGEEAVLESILQTHQSIWGDRYENWAKLTPHEKLALTVEGMRGGHFSGERRRGDVTVRDDGDRLVMVMELCGSGGVLRRGDPETGRPPHPVGQRDASPSLSMTGVNLEPHDWTWQKTGIHWYCSHCAIAMEWLPGRQRGRLLRPLDHVMDPDAPCTWYIYKDEDQTRAYHYPRTGVPTPPDAPDYGEDWHLEYPSGF
;
A
#
# COMPACT_ATOMS: atom_id res chain seq x y z
N MET A 1 -9.30 -16.40 -14.21
CA MET A 1 -10.55 -15.66 -14.62
C MET A 1 -10.88 -14.65 -13.53
N VAL A 2 -11.38 -13.45 -13.88
CA VAL A 2 -11.79 -12.44 -12.89
C VAL A 2 -12.91 -13.01 -12.00
N LYS A 3 -12.72 -12.96 -10.69
CA LYS A 3 -13.68 -13.42 -9.68
C LYS A 3 -13.87 -12.31 -8.64
N LEU A 4 -14.94 -11.54 -8.81
CA LEU A 4 -15.34 -10.52 -7.85
C LEU A 4 -16.48 -11.10 -6.99
N GLU A 5 -16.18 -11.44 -5.73
CA GLU A 5 -17.09 -12.17 -4.85
C GLU A 5 -17.33 -11.41 -3.54
N HIS A 6 -18.49 -11.59 -2.92
CA HIS A 6 -18.74 -11.03 -1.59
C HIS A 6 -17.97 -11.83 -0.55
N ASN A 7 -17.05 -11.17 0.14
CA ASN A 7 -16.33 -11.76 1.26
C ASN A 7 -17.10 -11.50 2.55
N ALA A 8 -17.52 -12.58 3.23
CA ALA A 8 -18.33 -12.49 4.44
C ALA A 8 -17.58 -11.90 5.65
N VAL A 9 -16.25 -12.07 5.71
CA VAL A 9 -15.42 -11.58 6.82
C VAL A 9 -15.24 -10.06 6.74
N GLU A 10 -14.92 -9.56 5.55
CA GLU A 10 -14.74 -8.12 5.27
C GLU A 10 -16.08 -7.41 4.96
N ASN A 11 -17.16 -8.19 4.79
CA ASN A 11 -18.50 -7.74 4.45
C ASN A 11 -18.56 -6.80 3.23
N ARG A 12 -17.82 -7.14 2.17
CA ARG A 12 -17.74 -6.36 0.93
C ARG A 12 -17.29 -7.22 -0.23
N MET A 13 -17.38 -6.69 -1.44
CA MET A 13 -16.77 -7.33 -2.60
C MET A 13 -15.25 -7.36 -2.46
N LEU A 14 -14.65 -8.49 -2.81
CA LEU A 14 -13.22 -8.73 -2.88
C LEU A 14 -12.92 -9.49 -4.17
N ARG A 15 -11.87 -9.07 -4.86
CA ARG A 15 -11.39 -9.73 -6.06
C ARG A 15 -10.46 -10.88 -5.68
N VAL A 16 -10.97 -12.10 -5.82
CA VAL A 16 -10.35 -13.36 -5.40
C VAL A 16 -10.02 -14.26 -6.59
N ASP A 17 -9.65 -13.64 -7.72
CA ASP A 17 -9.22 -14.30 -8.94
C ASP A 17 -8.17 -15.39 -8.69
N ASP A 18 -8.01 -16.28 -9.67
CA ASP A 18 -6.88 -17.21 -9.68
C ASP A 18 -5.53 -16.44 -9.77
N LEU A 19 -4.43 -17.09 -9.35
CA LEU A 19 -3.12 -16.43 -9.25
C LEU A 19 -2.63 -15.81 -10.57
N ASP A 20 -3.00 -16.40 -11.71
CA ASP A 20 -2.65 -15.89 -13.03
C ASP A 20 -3.19 -14.47 -13.31
N THR A 21 -4.30 -14.11 -12.65
CA THR A 21 -5.05 -12.87 -12.88
C THR A 21 -4.95 -11.93 -11.67
N LEU A 22 -4.79 -12.47 -10.46
CA LEU A 22 -4.86 -11.69 -9.22
C LEU A 22 -3.82 -10.56 -9.18
N GLY A 23 -2.64 -10.79 -9.74
CA GLY A 23 -1.57 -9.78 -9.83
C GLY A 23 -1.78 -8.70 -10.90
N VAL A 24 -2.70 -8.91 -11.84
CA VAL A 24 -2.96 -7.97 -12.95
C VAL A 24 -3.80 -6.78 -12.45
N SER A 25 -3.40 -5.56 -12.80
CA SER A 25 -4.16 -4.34 -12.45
C SER A 25 -5.66 -4.43 -12.75
N THR A 26 -6.52 -3.96 -11.85
CA THR A 26 -7.98 -3.81 -12.14
C THR A 26 -8.22 -2.90 -13.32
N GLN A 27 -7.39 -1.85 -13.50
CA GLN A 27 -7.46 -1.00 -14.68
C GLN A 27 -7.26 -1.81 -15.96
N THR A 28 -6.21 -2.63 -16.03
CA THR A 28 -5.92 -3.47 -17.21
C THR A 28 -7.11 -4.38 -17.53
N LEU A 29 -7.65 -5.07 -16.52
CA LEU A 29 -8.80 -5.98 -16.69
C LEU A 29 -10.07 -5.24 -17.12
N ALA A 30 -10.31 -4.03 -16.58
CA ALA A 30 -11.42 -3.18 -16.97
C ALA A 30 -11.27 -2.74 -18.44
N GLU A 31 -10.09 -2.29 -18.85
CA GLU A 31 -9.82 -1.92 -20.24
C GLU A 31 -10.03 -3.11 -21.20
N GLU A 32 -9.62 -4.31 -20.82
CA GLU A 32 -9.87 -5.54 -21.59
C GLU A 32 -11.36 -5.86 -21.72
N ALA A 33 -12.12 -5.73 -20.61
CA ALA A 33 -13.57 -5.92 -20.63
C ALA A 33 -14.27 -4.87 -21.52
N ILE A 34 -13.84 -3.61 -21.46
CA ILE A 34 -14.33 -2.52 -22.32
C ILE A 34 -14.10 -2.86 -23.80
N ARG A 35 -12.86 -3.21 -24.18
CA ARG A 35 -12.50 -3.54 -25.57
C ARG A 35 -13.27 -4.75 -26.10
N ALA A 36 -13.57 -5.71 -25.23
CA ALA A 36 -14.30 -6.92 -25.57
C ALA A 36 -15.83 -6.74 -25.53
N GLY A 37 -16.35 -5.56 -25.19
CA GLY A 37 -17.79 -5.30 -25.08
C GLY A 37 -18.47 -6.02 -23.91
N ARG A 38 -17.70 -6.50 -22.91
CA ARG A 38 -18.26 -7.13 -21.70
C ARG A 38 -18.69 -6.05 -20.71
N VAL A 39 -19.87 -5.47 -20.96
CA VAL A 39 -20.37 -4.28 -20.25
C VAL A 39 -20.44 -4.47 -18.75
N ASP A 40 -21.03 -5.57 -18.28
CA ASP A 40 -21.24 -5.80 -16.85
C ASP A 40 -19.91 -6.00 -16.11
N ASP A 41 -18.99 -6.79 -16.67
CA ASP A 41 -17.63 -6.97 -16.15
C ASP A 41 -16.89 -5.64 -16.07
N ALA A 42 -16.95 -4.85 -17.15
CA ALA A 42 -16.26 -3.56 -17.22
C ALA A 42 -16.79 -2.59 -16.15
N VAL A 43 -18.11 -2.48 -15.99
CA VAL A 43 -18.73 -1.63 -14.97
C VAL A 43 -18.35 -2.10 -13.56
N ALA A 44 -18.41 -3.40 -13.29
CA ALA A 44 -18.04 -3.96 -11.99
C ALA A 44 -16.56 -3.70 -11.64
N LEU A 45 -15.66 -3.85 -12.62
CA LEU A 45 -14.23 -3.59 -12.45
C LEU A 45 -13.94 -2.09 -12.26
N VAL A 46 -14.67 -1.18 -12.92
CA VAL A 46 -14.55 0.26 -12.70
C VAL A 46 -14.96 0.65 -11.28
N ASP A 47 -16.10 0.13 -10.80
CA ASP A 47 -16.57 0.37 -9.43
C ASP A 47 -15.58 -0.21 -8.40
N TYR A 48 -15.08 -1.42 -8.64
CA TYR A 48 -14.10 -2.06 -7.77
C TYR A 48 -12.78 -1.29 -7.74
N PHE A 49 -12.23 -0.88 -8.89
CA PHE A 49 -10.97 -0.14 -8.93
C PHE A 49 -11.04 1.18 -8.15
N HIS A 50 -12.17 1.90 -8.26
CA HIS A 50 -12.42 3.09 -7.46
C HIS A 50 -12.41 2.78 -5.96
N GLN A 51 -13.08 1.69 -5.55
CA GLN A 51 -13.08 1.25 -4.17
C GLN A 51 -11.66 0.96 -3.64
N GLU A 52 -10.82 0.28 -4.41
CA GLU A 52 -9.44 -0.02 -4.00
C GLU A 52 -8.61 1.24 -3.76
N MET A 53 -8.68 2.20 -4.68
CA MET A 53 -8.01 3.50 -4.53
C MET A 53 -8.54 4.27 -3.31
N ARG A 54 -9.85 4.23 -3.06
CA ARG A 54 -10.46 4.86 -1.89
C ARG A 54 -10.03 4.24 -0.57
N ILE A 55 -9.88 2.92 -0.50
CA ILE A 55 -9.41 2.23 0.70
C ILE A 55 -8.03 2.77 1.09
N MET A 56 -7.10 2.85 0.14
CA MET A 56 -5.76 3.37 0.44
C MET A 56 -5.74 4.87 0.72
N HIS A 57 -6.51 5.66 -0.03
CA HIS A 57 -6.67 7.09 0.27
C HIS A 57 -7.11 7.29 1.72
N THR A 58 -8.07 6.48 2.18
CA THR A 58 -8.57 6.49 3.57
C THR A 58 -7.49 6.14 4.58
N ILE A 59 -6.66 5.14 4.30
CA ILE A 59 -5.52 4.77 5.16
C ILE A 59 -4.51 5.92 5.25
N MET A 60 -4.09 6.48 4.10
CA MET A 60 -3.09 7.55 4.02
C MET A 60 -3.53 8.82 4.76
N ARG A 61 -4.81 9.20 4.65
CA ARG A 61 -5.33 10.37 5.40
C ARG A 61 -5.40 10.13 6.91
N THR A 62 -5.71 8.91 7.35
CA THR A 62 -5.74 8.57 8.78
C THR A 62 -4.34 8.69 9.35
N TRP A 63 -3.33 8.17 8.64
CA TRP A 63 -1.92 8.35 9.00
C TRP A 63 -1.49 9.79 9.14
N LEU A 64 -1.78 10.64 8.16
CA LEU A 64 -1.45 12.07 8.28
C LEU A 64 -2.13 12.70 9.49
N THR A 65 -3.39 12.35 9.75
CA THR A 65 -4.14 12.88 10.89
C THR A 65 -3.52 12.46 12.22
N ASP A 66 -3.17 11.20 12.35
CA ASP A 66 -2.64 10.65 13.61
C ASP A 66 -1.20 11.12 13.86
N ILE A 67 -0.34 11.16 12.84
CA ILE A 67 1.04 11.70 12.98
C ILE A 67 0.98 13.19 13.30
N THR A 68 0.09 13.95 12.65
CA THR A 68 -0.08 15.38 12.95
C THR A 68 -0.59 15.59 14.38
N ARG A 69 -1.57 14.80 14.82
CA ARG A 69 -2.05 14.80 16.21
C ARG A 69 -0.92 14.53 17.19
N TYR A 70 -0.10 13.51 16.91
CA TYR A 70 1.06 13.14 17.72
C TYR A 70 2.07 14.29 17.83
N ILE A 71 2.42 14.93 16.71
CA ILE A 71 3.35 16.07 16.67
C ILE A 71 2.81 17.24 17.51
N ILE A 72 1.52 17.58 17.38
CA ILE A 72 0.91 18.69 18.12
C ILE A 72 0.89 18.38 19.63
N ALA A 73 0.44 17.18 20.01
CA ALA A 73 0.34 16.77 21.41
C ALA A 73 1.70 16.68 22.11
N ARG A 74 2.74 16.21 21.39
CA ARG A 74 4.11 16.11 21.93
C ARG A 74 4.86 17.45 21.91
N GLY A 75 4.48 18.37 21.04
CA GLY A 75 5.10 19.69 20.87
C GLY A 75 4.79 20.71 21.97
N GLY A 76 3.76 20.46 22.79
CA GLY A 76 3.40 21.32 23.92
C GLY A 76 1.98 21.05 24.41
N PRO A 77 1.53 21.75 25.48
CA PRO A 77 0.16 21.61 25.98
C PRO A 77 -0.84 22.07 24.92
N SER A 78 -1.54 21.12 24.31
CA SER A 78 -2.62 21.38 23.38
C SER A 78 -3.78 20.47 23.74
N ASP A 79 -4.72 21.01 24.52
CA ASP A 79 -5.96 20.32 24.91
C ASP A 79 -6.83 19.97 23.68
N ASN A 80 -6.53 20.54 22.51
CA ASN A 80 -7.28 20.43 21.26
C ASN A 80 -6.48 19.80 20.09
N ALA A 81 -5.39 19.07 20.36
CA ALA A 81 -4.53 18.50 19.31
C ALA A 81 -5.30 17.64 18.29
N GLY A 82 -6.28 16.86 18.76
CA GLY A 82 -7.14 16.03 17.91
C GLY A 82 -8.06 16.85 16.99
N GLU A 83 -8.67 17.91 17.51
CA GLU A 83 -9.55 18.80 16.74
C GLU A 83 -8.76 19.54 15.67
N LEU A 84 -7.57 20.07 16.03
CA LEU A 84 -6.72 20.80 15.10
C LEU A 84 -6.19 19.90 13.97
N ALA A 85 -5.67 18.71 14.30
CA ALA A 85 -5.21 17.76 13.28
C ALA A 85 -6.32 17.35 12.32
N THR A 86 -7.53 17.14 12.84
CA THR A 86 -8.71 16.81 12.02
C THR A 86 -9.08 17.97 11.10
N ALA A 87 -9.15 19.19 11.64
CA ALA A 87 -9.50 20.39 10.87
C ALA A 87 -8.50 20.67 9.74
N LEU A 88 -7.20 20.47 9.98
CA LEU A 88 -6.13 20.67 8.98
C LEU A 88 -6.24 19.69 7.79
N LEU A 89 -6.85 18.52 7.98
CA LEU A 89 -6.89 17.44 6.99
C LEU A 89 -8.32 17.08 6.55
N ASP A 90 -9.31 17.91 6.90
CA ASP A 90 -10.72 17.63 6.63
C ASP A 90 -11.03 17.65 5.13
N ILE A 91 -10.37 18.50 4.35
CA ILE A 91 -10.58 18.55 2.89
C ILE A 91 -10.25 17.22 2.22
N TRP A 92 -9.18 16.54 2.67
CA TRP A 92 -8.81 15.22 2.17
C TRP A 92 -9.85 14.14 2.50
N ARG A 93 -10.84 14.44 3.36
CA ARG A 93 -11.89 13.51 3.83
C ARG A 93 -13.11 13.61 2.95
N THR A 94 -13.44 14.85 2.64
CA THR A 94 -14.71 15.24 2.03
C THR A 94 -14.58 15.38 0.52
N TYR A 95 -13.36 15.51 -0.01
CA TYR A 95 -13.16 15.63 -1.45
C TYR A 95 -13.54 14.32 -2.18
N PRO A 96 -14.46 14.36 -3.16
CA PRO A 96 -15.02 13.17 -3.82
C PRO A 96 -14.11 12.66 -4.96
N LEU A 97 -12.86 12.31 -4.63
CA LEU A 97 -11.86 11.87 -5.62
C LEU A 97 -12.41 10.73 -6.51
N GLY A 98 -12.30 10.92 -7.83
CA GLY A 98 -12.69 9.97 -8.87
C GLY A 98 -14.17 9.61 -8.94
N GLU A 99 -15.06 10.14 -8.09
CA GLU A 99 -16.48 9.76 -8.10
C GLU A 99 -17.17 10.17 -9.41
N ALA A 100 -16.94 11.40 -9.86
CA ALA A 100 -17.50 11.90 -11.12
C ALA A 100 -16.92 11.15 -12.34
N LEU A 101 -15.63 10.82 -12.31
CA LEU A 101 -14.97 10.07 -13.38
C LEU A 101 -15.44 8.61 -13.43
N ARG A 102 -15.67 7.98 -12.27
CA ARG A 102 -16.25 6.64 -12.17
C ARG A 102 -17.62 6.57 -12.86
N GLU A 103 -18.52 7.49 -12.53
CA GLU A 103 -19.87 7.48 -13.11
C GLU A 103 -19.86 7.80 -14.61
N ARG A 104 -19.09 8.81 -15.05
CA ARG A 104 -18.90 9.11 -16.47
C ARG A 104 -18.31 7.93 -17.24
N CYS A 105 -17.34 7.22 -16.65
CA CYS A 105 -16.76 6.03 -17.26
C CYS A 105 -17.83 4.95 -17.48
N LYS A 106 -18.67 4.67 -16.48
CA LYS A 106 -19.76 3.68 -16.57
C LYS A 106 -20.80 4.08 -17.61
N GLU A 107 -21.16 5.36 -17.68
CA GLU A 107 -22.06 5.88 -18.71
C GLU A 107 -21.46 5.73 -20.12
N ALA A 108 -20.18 6.06 -20.29
CA ALA A 108 -19.46 5.92 -21.56
C ALA A 108 -19.35 4.45 -22.02
N ILE A 109 -19.16 3.50 -21.10
CA ILE A 109 -19.16 2.06 -21.39
C ILE A 109 -20.52 1.64 -21.95
N ARG A 110 -21.61 1.95 -21.25
CA ARG A 110 -22.98 1.59 -21.66
C ARG A 110 -23.37 2.24 -22.99
N ALA A 111 -23.02 3.51 -23.17
CA ALA A 111 -23.28 4.23 -24.42
C ALA A 111 -22.50 3.64 -25.60
N THR A 112 -21.28 3.15 -25.37
CA THR A 112 -20.48 2.47 -26.40
C THR A 112 -21.11 1.16 -26.85
N ALA A 113 -21.56 0.34 -25.90
CA ALA A 113 -22.25 -0.92 -26.21
C ALA A 113 -23.58 -0.72 -26.94
N ALA A 114 -24.37 0.28 -26.53
CA ALA A 114 -25.64 0.60 -27.20
C ALA A 114 -25.44 1.05 -28.67
N ARG A 115 -24.29 1.65 -29.00
CA ARG A 115 -23.95 2.02 -30.40
C ARG A 115 -23.57 0.81 -31.25
N THR A 116 -22.86 -0.17 -30.68
CA THR A 116 -22.46 -1.38 -31.40
C THR A 116 -23.64 -2.28 -31.75
N ASP A 117 -24.71 -2.24 -30.95
CA ASP A 117 -25.93 -3.06 -31.18
C ASP A 117 -26.91 -2.45 -32.21
N SER A 118 -26.65 -1.24 -32.74
CA SER A 118 -27.52 -0.56 -33.71
C SER A 118 -26.88 -0.45 -35.11
N PRO A 119 -27.38 -1.16 -36.13
CA PRO A 119 -26.84 -1.15 -37.50
C PRO A 119 -26.88 0.21 -38.22
N ALA A 120 -27.57 1.21 -37.66
CA ALA A 120 -27.70 2.56 -38.23
C ALA A 120 -26.61 3.54 -37.75
N ALA A 121 -25.69 3.13 -36.88
CA ALA A 121 -24.69 4.00 -36.25
C ALA A 121 -23.53 4.43 -37.17
N GLY A 122 -23.55 4.05 -38.45
CA GLY A 122 -22.48 4.33 -39.42
C GLY A 122 -22.29 5.81 -39.82
N LEU A 123 -23.07 6.76 -39.27
CA LEU A 123 -22.97 8.18 -39.66
C LEU A 123 -23.19 9.20 -38.55
N SER A 124 -23.01 8.83 -37.28
CA SER A 124 -22.98 9.79 -36.17
C SER A 124 -21.66 9.68 -35.40
N VAL A 125 -20.61 10.29 -35.96
CA VAL A 125 -19.44 10.69 -35.17
C VAL A 125 -19.83 11.95 -34.39
N LEU A 126 -20.61 11.77 -33.32
CA LEU A 126 -20.76 12.78 -32.28
C LEU A 126 -20.04 12.27 -31.04
N ALA A 127 -19.07 13.07 -30.61
CA ALA A 127 -18.09 12.83 -29.56
C ALA A 127 -18.70 12.25 -28.28
N GLY A 128 -18.70 10.93 -28.16
CA GLY A 128 -18.85 10.26 -26.87
C GLY A 128 -17.51 10.29 -26.13
N GLU A 129 -17.55 10.33 -24.79
CA GLU A 129 -16.33 10.21 -23.99
C GLU A 129 -15.69 8.82 -24.18
N ASP A 130 -14.36 8.75 -24.17
CA ASP A 130 -13.63 7.49 -24.20
C ASP A 130 -13.59 6.89 -22.79
N PRO A 131 -14.25 5.73 -22.53
CA PRO A 131 -14.26 5.12 -21.20
C PRO A 131 -12.85 4.72 -20.72
N ILE A 132 -11.92 4.37 -21.62
CA ILE A 132 -10.54 4.03 -21.21
C ILE A 132 -9.79 5.28 -20.75
N ALA A 133 -9.99 6.41 -21.44
CA ALA A 133 -9.41 7.69 -21.03
C ALA A 133 -9.98 8.17 -19.68
N LEU A 134 -11.29 8.02 -19.47
CA LEU A 134 -11.93 8.36 -18.19
C LEU A 134 -11.43 7.49 -17.03
N LEU A 135 -11.23 6.19 -17.28
CA LEU A 135 -10.66 5.26 -16.32
C LEU A 135 -9.22 5.64 -15.92
N ASP A 136 -8.40 6.05 -16.89
CA ASP A 136 -7.04 6.51 -16.60
C ASP A 136 -7.02 7.84 -15.86
N GLN A 137 -7.89 8.79 -16.23
CA GLN A 137 -8.07 10.04 -15.47
C GLN A 137 -8.48 9.75 -14.02
N MET A 138 -9.38 8.79 -13.81
CA MET A 138 -9.81 8.39 -12.46
C MET A 138 -8.62 7.88 -11.65
N ARG A 139 -7.76 7.05 -12.25
CA ARG A 139 -6.51 6.61 -11.60
C ARG A 139 -5.64 7.81 -11.22
N LEU A 140 -5.41 8.73 -12.16
CA LEU A 140 -4.53 9.87 -11.95
C LEU A 140 -5.02 10.83 -10.85
N GLU A 141 -6.33 10.98 -10.69
CA GLU A 141 -6.93 11.74 -9.57
C GLU A 141 -6.60 11.16 -8.20
N PHE A 142 -6.30 9.86 -8.10
CA PHE A 142 -5.83 9.26 -6.84
C PHE A 142 -4.32 9.14 -6.76
N LYS A 143 -3.67 8.74 -7.86
CA LYS A 143 -2.23 8.45 -7.91
C LYS A 143 -1.38 9.67 -7.60
N TYR A 144 -1.70 10.84 -8.16
CA TYR A 144 -0.91 12.04 -7.88
C TYR A 144 -1.04 12.51 -6.42
N PRO A 145 -2.24 12.63 -5.83
CA PRO A 145 -2.35 12.89 -4.41
C PRO A 145 -1.66 11.84 -3.55
N HIS A 146 -1.81 10.55 -3.87
CA HIS A 146 -1.18 9.47 -3.10
C HIS A 146 0.34 9.64 -3.01
N ASP A 147 1.02 9.93 -4.12
CA ASP A 147 2.47 10.20 -4.13
C ASP A 147 2.84 11.37 -3.20
N VAL A 148 2.02 12.42 -3.17
CA VAL A 148 2.20 13.57 -2.27
C VAL A 148 1.96 13.19 -0.81
N LEU A 149 0.88 12.44 -0.52
CA LEU A 149 0.55 11.99 0.84
C LEU A 149 1.66 11.10 1.41
N VAL A 150 2.25 10.22 0.59
CA VAL A 150 3.37 9.36 0.96
C VAL A 150 4.61 10.18 1.30
N ALA A 151 4.97 11.15 0.46
CA ALA A 151 6.09 12.07 0.74
C ALA A 151 5.84 12.94 1.99
N TRP A 152 4.59 13.35 2.22
CA TRP A 152 4.22 14.13 3.40
C TRP A 152 4.34 13.29 4.68
N VAL A 153 3.87 12.04 4.68
CA VAL A 153 4.10 11.12 5.82
C VAL A 153 5.60 10.99 6.09
N GLN A 154 6.40 10.76 5.05
CA GLN A 154 7.86 10.69 5.17
C GLN A 154 8.44 11.95 5.86
N ASP A 155 8.04 13.15 5.44
CA ASP A 155 8.53 14.40 6.01
C ASP A 155 8.04 14.65 7.45
N LEU A 156 6.80 14.25 7.79
CA LEU A 156 6.30 14.33 9.16
C LEU A 156 7.08 13.39 10.10
N LEU A 157 7.34 12.15 9.69
CA LEU A 157 8.13 11.22 10.49
C LEU A 157 9.60 11.67 10.59
N THR A 158 10.14 12.28 9.53
CA THR A 158 11.45 12.94 9.57
C THR A 158 11.47 14.05 10.63
N THR A 159 10.40 14.83 10.73
CA THR A 159 10.26 15.88 11.76
C THR A 159 10.19 15.30 13.16
N VAL A 160 9.46 14.19 13.32
CA VAL A 160 9.38 13.46 14.60
C VAL A 160 10.77 12.99 15.03
N ALA A 161 11.50 12.32 14.14
CA ALA A 161 12.86 11.83 14.40
C ALA A 161 13.81 12.97 14.81
N ALA A 162 13.81 14.06 14.04
CA ALA A 162 14.72 15.17 14.28
C ALA A 162 14.45 15.90 15.61
N ARG A 163 13.18 15.97 16.06
CA ARG A 163 12.81 16.67 17.30
C ARG A 163 12.92 15.82 18.54
N TRP A 164 12.61 14.53 18.45
CA TRP A 164 12.41 13.67 19.62
C TRP A 164 13.13 12.31 19.53
N GLY A 165 13.95 12.09 18.50
CA GLY A 165 14.70 10.84 18.31
C GLY A 165 13.93 9.77 17.54
N GLU A 166 14.65 8.72 17.16
CA GLU A 166 14.15 7.63 16.30
C GLU A 166 13.05 6.81 16.98
N GLU A 167 13.13 6.59 18.29
CA GLU A 167 12.09 5.92 19.09
C GLU A 167 10.74 6.67 19.04
N ALA A 168 10.76 8.00 18.95
CA ALA A 168 9.53 8.77 18.79
C ALA A 168 8.83 8.48 17.46
N VAL A 169 9.57 8.02 16.43
CA VAL A 169 8.98 7.55 15.17
C VAL A 169 8.22 6.26 15.39
N LEU A 170 8.82 5.28 16.08
CA LEU A 170 8.14 4.03 16.45
C LEU A 170 6.85 4.32 17.23
N GLU A 171 6.94 5.15 18.28
CA GLU A 171 5.76 5.53 19.07
C GLU A 171 4.65 6.14 18.21
N SER A 172 4.99 7.03 17.28
CA SER A 172 4.00 7.66 16.39
C SER A 172 3.33 6.64 15.47
N ILE A 173 4.10 5.70 14.90
CA ILE A 173 3.59 4.65 14.02
C ILE A 173 2.67 3.71 14.82
N LEU A 174 3.06 3.32 16.04
CA LEU A 174 2.22 2.46 16.90
C LEU A 174 0.88 3.12 17.26
N GLN A 175 0.85 4.43 17.52
CA GLN A 175 -0.40 5.16 17.75
C GLN A 175 -1.29 5.19 16.51
N THR A 176 -0.71 5.44 15.33
CA THR A 176 -1.47 5.41 14.06
C THR A 176 -1.99 4.01 13.73
N HIS A 177 -1.22 2.99 14.09
CA HIS A 177 -1.53 1.59 13.78
C HIS A 177 -2.79 1.11 14.50
N GLN A 178 -2.97 1.49 15.77
CA GLN A 178 -4.18 1.18 16.54
C GLN A 178 -5.45 1.70 15.84
N SER A 179 -5.39 2.87 15.21
CA SER A 179 -6.55 3.50 14.57
C SER A 179 -6.88 2.93 13.19
N ILE A 180 -5.97 2.17 12.57
CA ILE A 180 -6.13 1.65 11.20
C ILE A 180 -6.28 0.14 11.17
N TRP A 181 -5.60 -0.57 12.07
CA TRP A 181 -5.41 -2.00 11.91
C TRP A 181 -5.96 -2.87 13.05
N GLY A 182 -6.46 -2.28 14.16
CA GLY A 182 -7.02 -3.02 15.30
C GLY A 182 -8.06 -4.07 14.88
N ASP A 183 -9.23 -3.63 14.42
CA ASP A 183 -10.32 -4.52 13.99
C ASP A 183 -9.94 -5.38 12.76
N ARG A 184 -9.02 -4.89 11.92
CA ARG A 184 -8.62 -5.54 10.67
C ARG A 184 -7.78 -6.80 10.90
N TYR A 185 -7.00 -6.88 11.99
CA TYR A 185 -6.29 -8.11 12.33
C TYR A 185 -7.16 -9.18 12.98
N GLU A 186 -8.23 -8.81 13.69
CA GLU A 186 -9.19 -9.81 14.19
C GLU A 186 -9.85 -10.58 13.05
N ASN A 187 -10.09 -9.88 11.93
CA ASN A 187 -10.61 -10.49 10.72
C ASN A 187 -9.56 -11.31 9.97
N TRP A 188 -8.28 -10.93 10.02
CA TRP A 188 -7.19 -11.65 9.34
C TRP A 188 -7.17 -13.14 9.65
N ALA A 189 -7.35 -13.53 10.91
CA ALA A 189 -7.34 -14.94 11.34
C ALA A 189 -8.51 -15.77 10.77
N LYS A 190 -9.59 -15.12 10.31
CA LYS A 190 -10.78 -15.77 9.77
C LYS A 190 -10.70 -16.00 8.26
N LEU A 191 -9.70 -15.42 7.60
CA LEU A 191 -9.51 -15.48 6.15
C LEU A 191 -8.69 -16.70 5.74
N THR A 192 -9.04 -17.29 4.60
CA THR A 192 -8.21 -18.30 3.94
C THR A 192 -6.89 -17.67 3.44
N PRO A 193 -5.84 -18.47 3.20
CA PRO A 193 -4.59 -17.95 2.64
C PRO A 193 -4.78 -17.19 1.32
N HIS A 194 -5.70 -17.64 0.46
CA HIS A 194 -6.00 -16.97 -0.80
C HIS A 194 -6.69 -15.62 -0.60
N GLU A 195 -7.62 -15.51 0.35
CA GLU A 195 -8.25 -14.23 0.68
C GLU A 195 -7.27 -13.26 1.35
N LYS A 196 -6.35 -13.76 2.21
CA LYS A 196 -5.24 -12.98 2.77
C LYS A 196 -4.34 -12.41 1.67
N LEU A 197 -4.01 -13.23 0.66
CA LEU A 197 -3.27 -12.77 -0.53
C LEU A 197 -4.08 -11.73 -1.30
N ALA A 198 -5.35 -11.99 -1.60
CA ALA A 198 -6.22 -11.09 -2.36
C ALA A 198 -6.33 -9.70 -1.69
N LEU A 199 -6.54 -9.64 -0.38
CA LEU A 199 -6.55 -8.36 0.37
C LEU A 199 -5.19 -7.67 0.37
N THR A 200 -4.11 -8.43 0.42
CA THR A 200 -2.75 -7.88 0.36
C THR A 200 -2.48 -7.27 -1.02
N VAL A 201 -2.85 -7.99 -2.08
CA VAL A 201 -2.72 -7.54 -3.46
C VAL A 201 -3.62 -6.34 -3.73
N GLU A 202 -4.87 -6.31 -3.24
CA GLU A 202 -5.78 -5.16 -3.35
C GLU A 202 -5.13 -3.86 -2.85
N GLY A 203 -4.54 -3.91 -1.65
CA GLY A 203 -3.85 -2.77 -1.06
C GLY A 203 -2.68 -2.29 -1.91
N MET A 204 -1.89 -3.20 -2.49
CA MET A 204 -0.72 -2.84 -3.30
C MET A 204 -1.07 -2.44 -4.74
N ARG A 205 -2.13 -3.02 -5.30
CA ARG A 205 -2.54 -2.87 -6.70
C ARG A 205 -3.34 -1.60 -6.92
N GLY A 206 -4.55 -1.54 -6.36
CA GLY A 206 -5.38 -0.34 -6.49
C GLY A 206 -4.99 0.76 -5.51
N GLY A 207 -4.41 0.40 -4.36
CA GLY A 207 -4.10 1.36 -3.31
C GLY A 207 -2.75 2.07 -3.47
N HIS A 208 -1.68 1.31 -3.70
CA HIS A 208 -0.33 1.87 -3.77
C HIS A 208 0.19 2.13 -5.18
N PHE A 209 -0.52 1.71 -6.23
CA PHE A 209 -0.07 1.88 -7.63
C PHE A 209 1.29 1.23 -7.90
N SER A 210 1.47 -0.01 -7.43
CA SER A 210 2.70 -0.79 -7.63
C SER A 210 2.99 -1.09 -9.11
N GLY A 211 4.22 -1.51 -9.39
CA GLY A 211 4.70 -1.84 -10.73
C GLY A 211 5.16 -0.62 -11.54
N GLU A 212 6.01 -0.86 -12.55
CA GLU A 212 6.69 0.22 -13.30
C GLU A 212 5.72 1.14 -14.05
N ARG A 213 4.58 0.61 -14.49
CA ARG A 213 3.54 1.40 -15.17
C ARG A 213 2.68 2.22 -14.20
N ARG A 214 2.88 2.09 -12.87
CA ARG A 214 2.06 2.73 -11.83
C ARG A 214 0.57 2.44 -11.96
N ARG A 215 0.24 1.22 -12.38
CA ARG A 215 -1.14 0.72 -12.55
C ARG A 215 -1.54 -0.29 -11.48
N GLY A 216 -0.63 -0.73 -10.63
CA GLY A 216 -0.87 -1.70 -9.58
C GLY A 216 -0.39 -3.12 -9.85
N ASP A 217 0.27 -3.38 -10.97
CA ASP A 217 0.67 -4.74 -11.31
C ASP A 217 1.66 -5.29 -10.27
N VAL A 218 1.44 -6.55 -9.88
CA VAL A 218 2.31 -7.32 -9.00
C VAL A 218 2.45 -8.74 -9.54
N THR A 219 3.57 -9.39 -9.26
CA THR A 219 3.74 -10.80 -9.56
C THR A 219 3.29 -11.61 -8.35
N VAL A 220 2.45 -12.63 -8.57
CA VAL A 220 2.05 -13.57 -7.53
C VAL A 220 2.41 -14.99 -7.93
N ARG A 221 2.85 -15.80 -6.98
CA ARG A 221 3.16 -17.23 -7.18
C ARG A 221 2.90 -18.04 -5.92
N ASP A 222 2.73 -19.35 -6.10
CA ASP A 222 2.58 -20.32 -5.02
C ASP A 222 3.84 -21.18 -4.93
N ASP A 223 4.51 -21.14 -3.78
CA ASP A 223 5.73 -21.90 -3.50
C ASP A 223 5.45 -23.20 -2.73
N GLY A 224 4.19 -23.59 -2.64
CA GLY A 224 3.74 -24.75 -1.88
C GLY A 224 3.35 -24.35 -0.44
N ASP A 225 4.33 -24.02 0.39
CA ASP A 225 4.15 -23.64 1.81
C ASP A 225 3.59 -22.22 1.98
N ARG A 226 3.86 -21.32 1.02
CA ARG A 226 3.49 -19.91 1.06
C ARG A 226 3.11 -19.36 -0.31
N LEU A 227 2.32 -18.31 -0.28
CA LEU A 227 2.05 -17.45 -1.42
C LEU A 227 3.05 -16.29 -1.39
N VAL A 228 3.63 -15.98 -2.54
CA VAL A 228 4.64 -14.92 -2.68
C VAL A 228 4.08 -13.83 -3.57
N MET A 229 4.15 -12.59 -3.09
CA MET A 229 3.84 -11.39 -3.85
C MET A 229 5.12 -10.59 -4.06
N VAL A 230 5.48 -10.32 -5.32
CA VAL A 230 6.66 -9.54 -5.69
C VAL A 230 6.21 -8.24 -6.33
N MET A 231 6.70 -7.13 -5.79
CA MET A 231 6.50 -5.79 -6.33
C MET A 231 7.81 -5.30 -6.91
N GLU A 232 7.96 -5.37 -8.23
CA GLU A 232 9.10 -4.78 -8.96
C GLU A 232 9.33 -3.31 -8.56
N LEU A 233 8.22 -2.59 -8.39
CA LEU A 233 8.21 -1.30 -7.73
C LEU A 233 7.10 -1.29 -6.68
N CYS A 234 7.49 -1.19 -5.41
CA CYS A 234 6.54 -0.85 -4.35
C CYS A 234 6.02 0.57 -4.60
N GLY A 235 4.73 0.73 -4.88
CA GLY A 235 4.19 1.98 -5.40
C GLY A 235 4.13 3.17 -4.41
N SER A 236 4.51 2.96 -3.14
CA SER A 236 4.79 4.04 -2.17
C SER A 236 6.27 4.14 -1.82
N GLY A 237 6.78 3.23 -0.97
CA GLY A 237 8.16 3.30 -0.51
C GLY A 237 9.19 3.12 -1.64
N GLY A 238 8.89 2.28 -2.64
CA GLY A 238 9.73 2.14 -3.83
C GLY A 238 9.78 3.45 -4.63
N VAL A 239 8.63 4.08 -4.86
CA VAL A 239 8.54 5.37 -5.56
C VAL A 239 9.24 6.50 -4.80
N LEU A 240 9.19 6.51 -3.46
CA LEU A 240 9.96 7.46 -2.66
C LEU A 240 11.47 7.29 -2.90
N ARG A 241 11.97 6.06 -2.95
CA ARG A 241 13.40 5.75 -3.04
C ARG A 241 13.96 5.84 -4.46
N ARG A 242 13.18 5.39 -5.45
CA ARG A 242 13.58 5.28 -6.87
C ARG A 242 13.15 6.49 -7.71
N GLY A 243 12.13 7.20 -7.27
CA GLY A 243 11.40 8.16 -8.11
C GLY A 243 10.23 7.50 -8.83
N ASP A 244 9.47 8.32 -9.56
CA ASP A 244 8.31 7.85 -10.31
C ASP A 244 8.68 7.58 -11.77
N PRO A 245 8.75 6.32 -12.22
CA PRO A 245 9.12 5.98 -13.60
C PRO A 245 8.09 6.48 -14.62
N GLU A 246 6.82 6.65 -14.24
CA GLU A 246 5.77 7.09 -15.17
C GLU A 246 5.93 8.57 -15.53
N THR A 247 6.36 9.42 -14.58
CA THR A 247 6.50 10.87 -14.78
C THR A 247 7.95 11.34 -14.89
N GLY A 248 8.92 10.48 -14.58
CA GLY A 248 10.33 10.84 -14.44
C GLY A 248 10.64 11.67 -13.19
N ARG A 249 9.72 11.74 -12.21
CA ARG A 249 9.97 12.46 -10.94
C ARG A 249 11.15 11.78 -10.23
N PRO A 250 12.16 12.54 -9.76
CA PRO A 250 13.29 11.96 -9.04
C PRO A 250 12.86 11.39 -7.67
N PRO A 251 13.72 10.59 -7.03
CA PRO A 251 13.54 10.16 -5.64
C PRO A 251 13.19 11.32 -4.70
N HIS A 252 12.39 11.04 -3.68
CA HIS A 252 12.18 12.00 -2.60
C HIS A 252 13.49 12.18 -1.83
N PRO A 253 13.95 13.41 -1.63
CA PRO A 253 15.22 13.63 -0.93
C PRO A 253 15.14 13.09 0.50
N VAL A 254 16.19 12.48 1.03
CA VAL A 254 16.23 12.01 2.44
C VAL A 254 17.56 12.27 3.14
N GLY A 255 18.50 12.94 2.46
CA GLY A 255 19.75 13.40 3.07
C GLY A 255 19.53 14.46 4.14
N GLN A 256 20.62 14.86 4.82
CA GLN A 256 20.59 15.95 5.79
C GLN A 256 20.04 17.23 5.15
N ARG A 257 18.99 17.78 5.74
CA ARG A 257 18.44 19.09 5.37
C ARG A 257 18.35 19.97 6.60
N ASP A 258 18.81 21.21 6.45
CA ASP A 258 18.63 22.24 7.46
C ASP A 258 17.24 22.86 7.28
N ALA A 259 16.26 22.33 8.00
CA ALA A 259 14.92 22.93 8.02
C ALA A 259 14.87 24.20 8.88
N SER A 260 15.83 24.37 9.79
CA SER A 260 16.02 25.50 10.68
C SER A 260 17.48 25.53 11.15
N PRO A 261 18.05 26.69 11.54
CA PRO A 261 19.37 26.76 12.18
C PRO A 261 19.54 25.86 13.42
N SER A 262 18.43 25.39 13.98
CA SER A 262 18.40 24.54 15.19
C SER A 262 18.06 23.07 14.92
N LEU A 263 17.84 22.64 13.67
CA LEU A 263 17.35 21.29 13.37
C LEU A 263 17.97 20.72 12.08
N SER A 264 18.88 19.76 12.27
CA SER A 264 19.33 18.89 11.18
C SER A 264 18.36 17.71 11.05
N MET A 265 17.79 17.52 9.86
CA MET A 265 16.80 16.48 9.59
C MET A 265 17.38 15.42 8.67
N THR A 266 17.31 14.15 9.06
CA THR A 266 17.66 13.01 8.21
C THR A 266 16.42 12.16 7.96
N GLY A 267 16.09 11.92 6.68
CA GLY A 267 14.89 11.18 6.26
C GLY A 267 14.96 9.67 6.43
N VAL A 268 16.01 9.19 7.08
CA VAL A 268 16.29 7.77 7.33
C VAL A 268 16.74 7.58 8.77
N ASN A 269 16.65 6.34 9.26
CA ASN A 269 17.24 5.98 10.54
C ASN A 269 18.77 5.90 10.45
N LEU A 270 19.42 6.34 11.53
CA LEU A 270 20.86 6.41 11.72
C LEU A 270 21.37 5.22 12.55
N GLU A 271 20.55 4.71 13.45
CA GLU A 271 20.87 3.56 14.29
C GLU A 271 20.08 2.33 13.83
N PRO A 272 20.67 1.12 13.88
CA PRO A 272 19.92 -0.10 13.59
C PRO A 272 18.92 -0.37 14.73
N HIS A 273 17.69 -0.72 14.36
CA HIS A 273 16.64 -1.09 15.32
C HIS A 273 15.99 -2.42 14.94
N ASP A 274 15.48 -3.15 15.92
CA ASP A 274 14.63 -4.33 15.68
C ASP A 274 13.44 -4.00 14.76
N TRP A 275 12.91 -2.78 14.86
CA TRP A 275 11.78 -2.31 14.06
C TRP A 275 12.20 -1.67 12.71
N THR A 276 13.48 -1.77 12.34
CA THR A 276 14.01 -1.38 11.01
C THR A 276 14.82 -2.51 10.37
N TRP A 277 14.47 -3.77 10.66
CA TRP A 277 15.22 -4.96 10.23
C TRP A 277 16.70 -4.95 10.63
N GLN A 278 17.05 -4.26 11.72
CA GLN A 278 18.43 -4.02 12.16
C GLN A 278 19.32 -3.37 11.08
N LYS A 279 18.72 -2.60 10.16
CA LYS A 279 19.40 -1.85 9.09
C LYS A 279 19.40 -0.36 9.40
N THR A 280 20.41 0.37 8.95
CA THR A 280 20.42 1.83 8.88
C THR A 280 20.07 2.30 7.47
N GLY A 281 19.68 3.57 7.31
CA GLY A 281 19.33 4.12 6.00
C GLY A 281 17.91 3.79 5.52
N ILE A 282 17.08 3.17 6.35
CA ILE A 282 15.67 2.89 6.06
C ILE A 282 14.90 4.20 6.11
N HIS A 283 14.17 4.50 5.03
CA HIS A 283 13.28 5.65 4.99
C HIS A 283 12.22 5.54 6.09
N TRP A 284 11.92 6.64 6.78
CA TRP A 284 10.92 6.65 7.85
C TRP A 284 9.54 6.17 7.41
N TYR A 285 9.15 6.44 6.16
CA TYR A 285 7.96 5.81 5.60
C TYR A 285 8.14 4.29 5.58
N CYS A 286 9.20 3.75 5.00
CA CYS A 286 9.39 2.30 4.84
C CYS A 286 9.49 1.51 6.15
N SER A 287 9.93 2.12 7.27
CA SER A 287 10.05 1.41 8.56
C SER A 287 8.70 0.87 9.07
N HIS A 288 7.59 1.47 8.66
CA HIS A 288 6.26 0.96 9.02
C HIS A 288 5.99 -0.46 8.55
N CYS A 289 6.59 -0.88 7.43
CA CYS A 289 6.39 -2.22 6.90
C CYS A 289 6.97 -3.25 7.89
N ALA A 290 8.17 -3.00 8.41
CA ALA A 290 8.79 -3.81 9.46
C ALA A 290 7.93 -3.81 10.73
N ILE A 291 7.49 -2.62 11.17
CA ILE A 291 6.70 -2.44 12.38
C ILE A 291 5.38 -3.21 12.29
N ALA A 292 4.57 -2.95 11.26
CA ALA A 292 3.20 -3.42 11.15
C ALA A 292 3.09 -4.88 10.69
N MET A 293 4.06 -5.40 9.95
CA MET A 293 3.99 -6.76 9.38
C MET A 293 4.79 -7.79 10.16
N GLU A 294 5.83 -7.38 10.89
CA GLU A 294 6.77 -8.30 11.52
C GLU A 294 6.94 -8.00 13.01
N TRP A 295 7.47 -6.84 13.36
CA TRP A 295 7.87 -6.51 14.74
C TRP A 295 6.68 -6.50 15.71
N LEU A 296 5.61 -5.76 15.39
CA LEU A 296 4.45 -5.65 16.28
C LEU A 296 3.66 -6.96 16.36
N PRO A 297 3.30 -7.63 15.25
CA PRO A 297 2.66 -8.95 15.31
C PRO A 297 3.53 -9.98 16.03
N GLY A 298 4.84 -10.03 15.76
CA GLY A 298 5.76 -10.95 16.44
C GLY A 298 5.74 -10.78 17.96
N ARG A 299 5.64 -9.56 18.47
CA ARG A 299 5.53 -9.28 19.91
C ARG A 299 4.16 -9.56 20.50
N GLN A 300 3.08 -9.34 19.75
CA GLN A 300 1.71 -9.53 20.26
C GLN A 300 1.27 -10.99 20.28
N ARG A 301 1.76 -11.81 19.34
CA ARG A 301 1.28 -13.19 19.14
C ARG A 301 2.39 -14.23 18.92
N GLY A 302 3.66 -13.84 18.95
CA GLY A 302 4.78 -14.76 18.76
C GLY A 302 5.05 -15.18 17.31
N ARG A 303 4.29 -14.66 16.34
CA ARG A 303 4.39 -15.01 14.91
C ARG A 303 4.33 -13.76 14.02
N LEU A 304 5.09 -13.75 12.93
CA LEU A 304 5.13 -12.67 11.93
C LEU A 304 3.91 -12.76 11.00
N LEU A 305 3.37 -11.62 10.57
CA LEU A 305 2.10 -11.58 9.82
C LEU A 305 2.32 -11.77 8.33
N ARG A 306 3.16 -10.91 7.78
CA ARG A 306 3.54 -10.91 6.37
C ARG A 306 5.02 -10.58 6.32
N PRO A 307 5.91 -11.53 6.64
CA PRO A 307 7.33 -11.27 6.52
C PRO A 307 7.65 -10.84 5.10
N LEU A 308 8.53 -9.85 4.97
CA LEU A 308 8.89 -9.29 3.68
C LEU A 308 10.38 -9.04 3.57
N ASP A 309 10.93 -9.15 2.37
CA ASP A 309 12.34 -8.91 2.12
C ASP A 309 12.52 -7.46 1.68
N HIS A 310 12.98 -6.65 2.63
CA HIS A 310 13.38 -5.28 2.36
C HIS A 310 14.86 -5.22 1.98
N VAL A 311 15.09 -4.84 0.73
CA VAL A 311 16.40 -4.60 0.14
C VAL A 311 16.72 -3.11 0.14
N MET A 312 17.99 -2.78 0.42
CA MET A 312 18.47 -1.38 0.42
C MET A 312 18.60 -0.79 -0.98
N ASP A 313 18.82 -1.65 -1.97
CA ASP A 313 18.79 -1.27 -3.38
C ASP A 313 17.38 -0.75 -3.76
N PRO A 314 17.25 0.52 -4.17
CA PRO A 314 15.98 1.10 -4.55
C PRO A 314 15.39 0.53 -5.85
N ASP A 315 16.23 -0.08 -6.70
CA ASP A 315 15.82 -0.68 -7.98
C ASP A 315 15.39 -2.15 -7.82
N ALA A 316 15.68 -2.77 -6.69
CA ALA A 316 15.34 -4.16 -6.42
C ALA A 316 13.88 -4.32 -5.93
N PRO A 317 13.23 -5.45 -6.25
CA PRO A 317 11.83 -5.68 -5.91
C PRO A 317 11.62 -5.81 -4.40
N CYS A 318 10.40 -5.49 -3.95
CA CYS A 318 9.95 -5.78 -2.60
C CYS A 318 9.09 -7.05 -2.59
N THR A 319 9.54 -8.07 -1.87
CA THR A 319 8.90 -9.40 -1.84
C THR A 319 8.20 -9.62 -0.51
N TRP A 320 6.94 -10.03 -0.55
CA TRP A 320 6.10 -10.29 0.61
C TRP A 320 5.67 -11.76 0.61
N TYR A 321 5.61 -12.34 1.80
CA TYR A 321 5.21 -13.73 1.99
C TYR A 321 3.91 -13.82 2.79
N ILE A 322 2.98 -14.63 2.30
CA ILE A 322 1.77 -15.03 3.01
C ILE A 322 1.86 -16.54 3.19
N TYR A 323 2.28 -16.98 4.38
CA TYR A 323 2.32 -18.40 4.70
C TYR A 323 0.90 -18.96 4.80
N LYS A 324 0.67 -20.15 4.22
CA LYS A 324 -0.64 -20.81 4.28
C LYS A 324 -0.96 -21.28 5.70
N ASP A 325 0.09 -21.66 6.41
CA ASP A 325 0.10 -21.92 7.84
C ASP A 325 1.18 -21.03 8.49
N GLU A 326 0.77 -20.13 9.39
CA GLU A 326 1.68 -19.18 10.03
C GLU A 326 2.67 -19.86 10.97
N ASP A 327 2.37 -21.08 11.44
CA ASP A 327 3.32 -21.89 12.21
C ASP A 327 4.47 -22.43 11.34
N GLN A 328 4.26 -22.48 10.02
CA GLN A 328 5.30 -22.85 9.02
C GLN A 328 6.11 -21.64 8.53
N THR A 329 5.99 -20.48 9.17
CA THR A 329 6.84 -19.33 8.88
C THR A 329 8.31 -19.71 9.10
N ARG A 330 9.15 -19.51 8.08
CA ARG A 330 10.57 -19.90 8.11
C ARG A 330 11.35 -19.18 9.20
N ALA A 331 12.29 -19.90 9.81
CA ALA A 331 13.19 -19.41 10.84
C ALA A 331 13.98 -18.16 10.41
N TYR A 332 14.35 -18.11 9.12
CA TYR A 332 15.02 -16.99 8.45
C TYR A 332 14.43 -15.60 8.73
N HIS A 333 13.10 -15.47 8.87
CA HIS A 333 12.46 -14.15 9.00
C HIS A 333 12.48 -13.55 10.41
N TYR A 334 12.69 -14.37 11.45
CA TYR A 334 12.50 -13.94 12.84
C TYR A 334 13.63 -13.05 13.37
N PRO A 335 14.92 -13.40 13.21
CA PRO A 335 16.01 -12.68 13.87
C PRO A 335 16.07 -11.19 13.50
N ARG A 336 15.80 -10.84 12.23
CA ARG A 336 15.89 -9.46 11.73
C ARG A 336 14.97 -8.46 12.44
N THR A 337 13.91 -8.91 13.12
CA THR A 337 13.02 -8.02 13.90
C THR A 337 13.07 -8.25 15.41
N GLY A 338 14.08 -8.96 15.90
CA GLY A 338 14.25 -9.26 17.33
C GLY A 338 13.15 -10.16 17.91
N VAL A 339 12.34 -10.78 17.05
CA VAL A 339 11.31 -11.73 17.47
C VAL A 339 11.99 -13.09 17.71
N PRO A 340 11.79 -13.74 18.86
CA PRO A 340 12.39 -15.06 19.10
C PRO A 340 11.96 -16.07 18.04
N THR A 341 12.93 -16.77 17.45
CA THR A 341 12.66 -17.85 16.51
C THR A 341 11.94 -19.00 17.22
N PRO A 342 10.74 -19.40 16.76
CA PRO A 342 10.04 -20.55 17.31
C PRO A 342 10.87 -21.83 17.13
N PRO A 343 10.95 -22.72 18.14
CA PRO A 343 11.80 -23.93 18.06
C PRO A 343 11.46 -24.89 16.93
N ASP A 344 10.22 -24.82 16.43
CA ASP A 344 9.66 -25.65 15.38
C ASP A 344 9.62 -24.94 14.01
N ALA A 345 10.13 -23.70 13.92
CA ALA A 345 10.16 -22.95 12.67
C ALA A 345 11.01 -23.68 11.62
N PRO A 346 10.52 -23.90 10.39
CA PRO A 346 11.30 -24.53 9.33
C PRO A 346 12.56 -23.75 9.00
N ASP A 347 13.70 -24.44 8.95
CA ASP A 347 15.00 -23.91 8.58
C ASP A 347 15.53 -24.70 7.37
N TYR A 348 15.74 -24.03 6.24
CA TYR A 348 16.27 -24.64 5.02
C TYR A 348 17.74 -24.25 4.79
N GLY A 349 18.41 -23.72 5.82
CA GLY A 349 19.80 -23.27 5.76
C GLY A 349 19.98 -21.88 5.18
N GLU A 350 18.92 -21.07 5.09
CA GLU A 350 19.02 -19.68 4.68
C GLU A 350 19.72 -18.85 5.77
N ASP A 351 20.79 -18.13 5.40
CA ASP A 351 21.51 -17.26 6.31
C ASP A 351 21.04 -15.81 6.18
N TRP A 352 20.25 -15.37 7.17
CA TRP A 352 19.77 -13.99 7.24
C TRP A 352 20.90 -12.96 7.40
N HIS A 353 22.08 -13.34 7.93
CA HIS A 353 23.22 -12.44 8.04
C HIS A 353 23.80 -12.05 6.67
N LEU A 354 23.59 -12.87 5.63
CA LEU A 354 24.03 -12.52 4.27
C LEU A 354 23.20 -11.39 3.65
N GLU A 355 21.91 -11.32 3.99
CA GLU A 355 20.97 -10.32 3.47
C GLU A 355 20.78 -9.12 4.44
N TYR A 356 21.17 -9.29 5.70
CA TYR A 356 21.07 -8.31 6.80
C TYR A 356 22.37 -8.29 7.64
N PRO A 357 23.51 -7.86 7.05
CA PRO A 357 24.83 -7.97 7.66
C PRO A 357 25.08 -7.07 8.88
N SER A 358 24.17 -6.13 9.17
CA SER A 358 24.30 -5.17 10.28
C SER A 358 23.70 -5.64 11.61
N GLY A 359 23.19 -6.87 11.70
CA GLY A 359 22.66 -7.42 12.95
C GLY A 359 23.73 -8.04 13.83
N PHE A 360 24.35 -7.23 14.70
CA PHE A 360 25.07 -7.66 15.90
C PHE A 360 24.89 -6.65 17.04
#